data_AF-A0A2G5US80-F1
#
_entry.id   AF-A0A2G5US80-F1
#
_cell.length_a   1.000
_cell.length_b   1.000
_cell.length_c   1.000
_cell.angle_alpha   90.00
_cell.angle_beta   90.00
_cell.angle_gamma   90.00
#
_symmetry.space_group_name_H-M   'P 1'
#
loop_
_entity.id
_entity.type
_entity.pdbx_description
1 polymer ?
#
loop_
_entity_poly.entity_id
_entity_poly.type
_entity_poly.pdbx_seq_one_letter_code
_entity_poly.pdbx_strand_id
1 'polypeptide(L)'
;MKILLFVLLLGIASADPQIIWLNRQSVANSPTIVNVEVGGNLYLASNDDSAQLQKITITTGTTTVSLDQLSDGKSLKILSNQLTIQSNLLDATAKKLTGYLYVTTAIQANDNTFDVKVVNGPQALNRNGDSTTTVILNTQYKDDFPSFFAPEKTTYVTEVQQFRSNPINFHYGIPGDNWKTFTDNQFFENPQPFDFYDDHGRPHTNMIFFDSVEPMQINLPYWYITAGGPFSLNMDSTFNDEPIHNTTSANTTGVYILNDVWRNPIVNFATDPTRKGYSGVLAYVDLDYSACIIFNNVIKGDANYTMCFGADNKMVHGQLSSDLVSKSLVVNATAGNPGTLYFQYFVFTGELYPITSSTQPPPSTTVTTTTAIATTTGSAGNHDAFFLILAGAFWKYLL
;
A
#
# COMPACT_ATOMS: atom_id res chain seq x y z
N MET A 1 59.39 7.78 10.77
CA MET A 1 58.15 8.23 11.43
C MET A 1 57.02 8.17 10.40
N LYS A 2 56.31 7.03 10.33
CA LYS A 2 55.16 6.84 9.42
C LYS A 2 53.90 6.84 10.28
N ILE A 3 53.13 7.91 10.21
CA ILE A 3 51.80 7.99 10.82
C ILE A 3 50.88 7.14 9.94
N LEU A 4 50.50 5.97 10.45
CA LEU A 4 49.47 5.13 9.85
C LEU A 4 48.12 5.79 10.18
N LEU A 5 47.52 6.43 9.19
CA LEU A 5 46.18 7.01 9.27
C LEU A 5 45.19 5.84 9.31
N PHE A 6 44.83 5.39 10.51
CA PHE A 6 43.71 4.48 10.74
C PHE A 6 42.44 5.31 10.54
N VAL A 7 41.98 5.44 9.29
CA VAL A 7 40.61 5.89 9.02
C VAL A 7 39.72 4.77 9.52
N LEU A 8 39.29 4.90 10.78
CA LEU A 8 38.11 4.21 11.26
C LEU A 8 37.01 4.60 10.27
N LEU A 9 36.66 3.71 9.34
CA LEU A 9 35.32 3.70 8.79
C LEU A 9 34.41 3.50 10.01
N LEU A 10 34.02 4.59 10.65
CA LEU A 10 32.73 4.70 11.33
C LEU A 10 31.68 4.62 10.22
N GLY A 11 31.59 3.45 9.58
CA GLY A 11 30.35 3.02 9.01
C GLY A 11 29.43 2.94 10.21
N ILE A 12 28.56 3.93 10.35
CA ILE A 12 27.35 3.79 11.15
C ILE A 12 26.63 2.63 10.46
N ALA A 13 26.89 1.41 10.92
CA ALA A 13 26.05 0.29 10.57
C ALA A 13 24.70 0.63 11.22
N SER A 14 23.85 1.32 10.45
CA SER A 14 22.46 1.52 10.82
C SER A 14 21.89 0.12 11.02
N ALA A 15 21.43 -0.19 12.22
CA ALA A 15 20.74 -1.43 12.43
C ALA A 15 19.36 -1.31 11.78
N ASP A 16 18.93 -2.35 11.07
CA ASP A 16 17.56 -2.38 10.57
C ASP A 16 16.57 -2.44 11.75
N PRO A 17 15.37 -1.85 11.59
CA PRO A 17 14.32 -2.02 12.58
C PRO A 17 13.90 -3.48 12.67
N GLN A 18 13.35 -3.88 13.82
CA GLN A 18 13.16 -5.30 14.13
C GLN A 18 11.75 -5.62 14.65
N ILE A 19 11.31 -6.82 14.31
CA ILE A 19 10.09 -7.45 14.84
C ILE A 19 10.48 -8.65 15.69
N ILE A 20 9.99 -8.71 16.92
CA ILE A 20 10.28 -9.80 17.86
C ILE A 20 8.96 -10.42 18.33
N TRP A 21 8.71 -11.65 17.91
CA TRP A 21 7.47 -12.36 18.22
C TRP A 21 7.44 -12.86 19.67
N LEU A 22 6.33 -12.59 20.37
CA LEU A 22 6.16 -13.02 21.77
C LEU A 22 5.96 -14.52 21.90
N ASN A 23 5.46 -15.19 20.85
CA ASN A 23 5.24 -16.64 20.85
C ASN A 23 6.51 -17.49 20.96
N ARG A 24 7.69 -16.85 20.89
CA ARG A 24 9.00 -17.48 21.06
C ARG A 24 9.63 -17.20 22.43
N GLN A 25 8.99 -16.35 23.25
CA GLN A 25 9.53 -15.86 24.52
C GLN A 25 9.04 -16.72 25.70
N SER A 26 9.66 -17.88 25.86
CA SER A 26 9.41 -18.79 26.99
C SER A 26 10.61 -18.89 27.92
N VAL A 27 10.39 -19.51 29.09
CA VAL A 27 11.44 -19.79 30.07
C VAL A 27 12.56 -20.65 29.50
N ALA A 28 12.27 -21.56 28.54
CA ALA A 28 13.27 -22.41 27.91
C ALA A 28 14.26 -21.62 27.01
N ASN A 29 13.82 -20.48 26.47
CA ASN A 29 14.60 -19.61 25.58
C ASN A 29 15.08 -18.32 26.29
N SER A 30 14.97 -18.27 27.62
CA SER A 30 15.23 -17.07 28.41
C SER A 30 16.63 -17.09 29.06
N PRO A 31 17.39 -15.98 29.06
CA PRO A 31 17.07 -14.71 28.38
C PRO A 31 17.29 -14.79 26.87
N THR A 32 16.43 -14.13 26.10
CA THR A 32 16.67 -13.84 24.68
C THR A 32 17.39 -12.50 24.57
N ILE A 33 18.51 -12.47 23.84
CA ILE A 33 19.30 -11.26 23.60
C ILE A 33 19.12 -10.84 22.15
N VAL A 34 18.70 -9.60 21.95
CA VAL A 34 18.47 -9.02 20.62
C VAL A 34 19.36 -7.80 20.45
N ASN A 35 20.14 -7.76 19.37
CA ASN A 35 20.95 -6.59 19.02
C ASN A 35 20.06 -5.50 18.45
N VAL A 36 20.13 -4.30 19.02
CA VAL A 36 19.28 -3.15 18.66
C VAL A 36 20.13 -1.88 18.62
N GLU A 37 19.60 -0.81 18.02
CA GLU A 37 20.30 0.47 17.98
C GLU A 37 20.00 1.32 19.23
N VAL A 38 21.05 1.86 19.85
CA VAL A 38 20.91 2.82 20.97
C VAL A 38 20.17 4.07 20.46
N GLY A 39 19.16 4.50 21.19
CA GLY A 39 18.34 5.66 20.83
C GLY A 39 17.12 5.33 19.97
N GLY A 40 16.93 4.07 19.56
CA GLY A 40 15.65 3.60 19.01
C GLY A 40 14.50 3.61 20.04
N ASN A 41 13.28 3.34 19.59
CA ASN A 41 12.10 3.17 20.44
C ASN A 41 11.57 1.74 20.29
N LEU A 42 11.12 1.16 21.41
CA LEU A 42 10.45 -0.13 21.47
C LEU A 42 8.95 0.07 21.68
N TYR A 43 8.13 -0.61 20.89
CA TYR A 43 6.67 -0.62 20.97
C TYR A 43 6.17 -2.06 21.15
N LEU A 44 5.02 -2.21 21.81
CA LEU A 44 4.30 -3.47 21.94
C LEU A 44 2.99 -3.42 21.13
N ALA A 45 2.81 -4.38 20.24
CA ALA A 45 1.53 -4.64 19.59
C ALA A 45 1.00 -6.00 20.08
N SER A 46 0.04 -5.96 21.00
CA SER A 46 -0.55 -7.15 21.58
C SER A 46 -1.94 -6.87 22.16
N ASN A 47 -2.82 -7.86 22.03
CA ASN A 47 -4.06 -7.96 22.79
C ASN A 47 -4.02 -9.14 23.79
N ASP A 48 -2.83 -9.71 24.03
CA ASP A 48 -2.64 -10.82 24.95
C ASP A 48 -2.97 -10.40 26.39
N ASP A 49 -3.33 -11.39 27.20
CA ASP A 49 -3.69 -11.18 28.61
C ASP A 49 -2.54 -10.50 29.39
N SER A 50 -2.89 -9.41 30.08
CA SER A 50 -1.95 -8.57 30.82
C SER A 50 -1.16 -9.36 31.88
N ALA A 51 -1.76 -10.37 32.52
CA ALA A 51 -1.07 -11.19 33.50
C ALA A 51 -0.04 -12.14 32.85
N GLN A 52 -0.17 -12.46 31.56
CA GLN A 52 0.89 -13.14 30.81
C GLN A 52 1.99 -12.16 30.38
N LEU A 53 1.62 -10.97 29.92
CA LEU A 53 2.58 -9.92 29.53
C LEU A 53 3.46 -9.48 30.71
N GLN A 54 2.92 -9.42 31.94
CA GLN A 54 3.67 -9.11 33.16
C GLN A 54 4.80 -10.11 33.46
N LYS A 55 4.73 -11.33 32.92
CA LYS A 55 5.74 -12.37 33.12
C LYS A 55 6.90 -12.29 32.11
N ILE A 56 6.83 -11.35 31.18
CA ILE A 56 7.91 -11.03 30.25
C ILE A 56 8.44 -9.64 30.62
N THR A 57 9.73 -9.56 30.94
CA THR A 57 10.42 -8.30 31.22
C THR A 57 11.46 -7.99 30.15
N ILE A 58 11.63 -6.70 29.91
CA ILE A 58 12.57 -6.14 28.95
C ILE A 58 13.57 -5.29 29.70
N THR A 59 14.86 -5.52 29.45
CA THR A 59 15.94 -4.69 29.96
C THR A 59 16.72 -4.07 28.82
N THR A 60 16.88 -2.74 28.87
CA THR A 60 17.74 -1.95 27.97
C THR A 60 18.58 -0.97 28.79
N GLY A 61 19.89 -1.18 28.82
CA GLY A 61 20.79 -0.44 29.70
C GLY A 61 20.41 -0.63 31.17
N THR A 62 20.11 0.47 31.86
CA THR A 62 19.69 0.46 33.28
C THR A 62 18.19 0.35 33.48
N THR A 63 17.39 0.37 32.41
CA THR A 63 15.93 0.37 32.50
C THR A 63 15.39 -1.04 32.33
N THR A 64 14.51 -1.46 33.24
CA THR A 64 13.77 -2.72 33.15
C THR A 64 12.29 -2.47 33.34
N VAL A 65 11.47 -3.00 32.43
CA VAL A 65 9.99 -2.88 32.48
C VAL A 65 9.36 -4.24 32.17
N SER A 66 8.15 -4.49 32.67
CA SER A 66 7.32 -5.59 32.20
C SER A 66 6.55 -5.19 30.95
N LEU A 67 6.22 -6.14 30.06
CA LEU A 67 5.62 -5.82 28.77
C LEU A 67 4.26 -5.11 28.87
N ASP A 68 3.45 -5.42 29.87
CA ASP A 68 2.15 -4.78 30.09
C ASP A 68 2.26 -3.25 30.26
N GLN A 69 3.42 -2.75 30.71
CA GLN A 69 3.67 -1.30 30.86
C GLN A 69 3.79 -0.58 29.50
N LEU A 70 4.02 -1.31 28.41
CA LEU A 70 4.09 -0.80 27.04
C LEU A 70 2.76 -0.88 26.29
N SER A 71 1.69 -1.33 26.95
CA SER A 71 0.34 -1.37 26.36
C SER A 71 -0.13 0.02 25.94
N ASP A 72 -1.17 0.06 25.10
CA ASP A 72 -1.80 1.29 24.59
C ASP A 72 -0.85 2.19 23.78
N GLY A 73 0.08 1.57 23.05
CA GLY A 73 0.99 2.28 22.13
C GLY A 73 2.10 3.08 22.82
N LYS A 74 2.34 2.84 24.12
CA LYS A 74 3.48 3.45 24.82
C LYS A 74 4.79 2.92 24.25
N SER A 75 5.81 3.79 24.25
CA SER A 75 7.15 3.43 23.80
C SER A 75 8.17 3.44 24.94
N LEU A 76 9.20 2.61 24.78
CA LEU A 76 10.38 2.59 25.64
C LEU A 76 11.62 2.98 24.83
N LYS A 77 12.37 3.98 25.30
CA LYS A 77 13.64 4.37 24.67
C LYS A 77 14.68 3.27 24.88
N ILE A 78 15.38 2.89 23.81
CA ILE A 78 16.49 1.94 23.84
C ILE A 78 17.75 2.66 24.35
N LEU A 79 18.29 2.19 25.47
CA LEU A 79 19.44 2.81 26.17
C LEU A 79 20.75 2.02 26.01
N SER A 80 20.70 0.86 25.36
CA SER A 80 21.84 -0.02 25.10
C SER A 80 21.71 -0.65 23.72
N ASN A 81 22.83 -1.11 23.16
CA ASN A 81 22.85 -1.82 21.87
C ASN A 81 22.31 -3.26 21.96
N GLN A 82 21.79 -3.64 23.13
CA GLN A 82 21.20 -4.94 23.40
C GLN A 82 19.89 -4.77 24.17
N LEU A 83 18.88 -5.52 23.72
CA LEU A 83 17.64 -5.76 24.42
C LEU A 83 17.70 -7.15 25.04
N THR A 84 17.57 -7.23 26.37
CA THR A 84 17.45 -8.52 27.06
C THR A 84 15.98 -8.76 27.37
N ILE A 85 15.44 -9.87 26.88
CA ILE A 85 14.06 -10.30 27.11
C ILE A 85 14.10 -11.49 28.06
N GLN A 86 13.57 -11.31 29.27
CA GLN A 86 13.45 -12.37 30.26
C GLN A 86 11.99 -12.81 30.35
N SER A 87 11.73 -14.12 30.28
CA SER A 87 10.39 -14.69 30.35
C SER A 87 10.30 -15.75 31.43
N ASN A 88 9.21 -15.69 32.20
CA ASN A 88 8.82 -16.73 33.17
C ASN A 88 7.63 -17.57 32.68
N LEU A 89 7.31 -17.51 31.38
CA LEU A 89 6.22 -18.28 30.78
C LEU A 89 6.66 -19.70 30.43
N LEU A 90 5.80 -20.68 30.72
CA LEU A 90 5.95 -22.03 30.18
C LEU A 90 5.79 -22.01 28.66
N ASP A 91 6.46 -22.92 27.96
CA ASP A 91 6.44 -23.00 26.49
C ASP A 91 5.03 -23.07 25.91
N ALA A 92 4.14 -23.86 26.52
CA ALA A 92 2.76 -24.00 26.06
C ALA A 92 1.93 -22.71 26.19
N THR A 93 2.27 -21.85 27.15
CA THR A 93 1.64 -20.54 27.32
C THR A 93 2.24 -19.52 26.36
N ALA A 94 3.58 -19.50 26.25
CA ALA A 94 4.28 -18.60 25.33
C ALA A 94 3.79 -18.81 23.88
N LYS A 95 3.69 -20.05 23.41
CA LYS A 95 3.24 -20.36 22.03
C LYS A 95 1.83 -19.87 21.68
N LYS A 96 1.01 -19.53 22.67
CA LYS A 96 -0.34 -18.98 22.47
C LYS A 96 -0.37 -17.46 22.42
N LEU A 97 0.74 -16.79 22.77
CA LEU A 97 0.82 -15.34 22.64
C LEU A 97 0.80 -14.95 21.16
N THR A 98 0.15 -13.84 20.89
CA THR A 98 -0.16 -13.38 19.53
C THR A 98 0.57 -12.08 19.20
N GLY A 99 1.02 -11.37 20.23
CA GLY A 99 1.69 -10.11 20.11
C GLY A 99 3.13 -10.20 19.65
N TYR A 100 3.68 -9.03 19.36
CA TYR A 100 5.05 -8.84 18.96
C TYR A 100 5.55 -7.46 19.38
N LEU A 101 6.86 -7.32 19.42
CA LEU A 101 7.54 -6.06 19.66
C LEU A 101 8.04 -5.49 18.34
N TYR A 102 8.00 -4.16 18.23
CA TYR A 102 8.62 -3.41 17.15
C TYR A 102 9.71 -2.50 17.71
N VAL A 103 10.92 -2.60 17.19
CA VAL A 103 12.06 -1.76 17.55
C VAL A 103 12.41 -0.88 16.35
N THR A 104 12.34 0.43 16.52
CA THR A 104 12.76 1.39 15.50
C THR A 104 14.28 1.57 15.50
N THR A 105 14.82 2.11 14.42
CA THR A 105 16.18 2.69 14.41
C THR A 105 16.22 3.97 15.23
N ALA A 106 17.41 4.46 15.58
CA ALA A 106 17.58 5.73 16.26
C ALA A 106 17.19 6.92 15.36
N ILE A 107 17.45 6.80 14.05
CA ILE A 107 17.04 7.82 13.07
C ILE A 107 15.52 7.94 13.03
N GLN A 108 14.81 6.81 12.94
CA GLN A 108 13.35 6.79 12.98
C GLN A 108 12.79 7.35 14.30
N ALA A 109 13.36 6.96 15.45
CA ALA A 109 12.91 7.42 16.76
C ALA A 109 13.10 8.92 17.01
N ASN A 110 14.03 9.56 16.31
CA ASN A 110 14.34 10.98 16.44
C ASN A 110 13.77 11.82 15.28
N ASP A 111 13.12 11.20 14.29
CA ASP A 111 12.46 11.89 13.17
C ASP A 111 11.04 12.30 13.59
N ASN A 112 10.78 13.61 13.63
CA ASN A 112 9.47 14.16 14.03
C ASN A 112 8.36 13.89 12.99
N THR A 113 8.73 13.46 11.79
CA THR A 113 7.79 13.06 10.73
C THR A 113 7.41 11.58 10.78
N PHE A 114 8.13 10.80 11.59
CA PHE A 114 7.92 9.37 11.79
C PHE A 114 6.99 9.12 12.99
N ASP A 115 6.00 8.24 12.82
CA ASP A 115 5.05 7.87 13.88
C ASP A 115 4.79 6.36 13.86
N VAL A 116 4.35 5.83 15.00
CA VAL A 116 3.98 4.42 15.16
C VAL A 116 2.61 4.36 15.81
N LYS A 117 1.68 3.63 15.20
CA LYS A 117 0.33 3.41 15.70
C LYS A 117 0.10 1.93 15.96
N VAL A 118 -0.34 1.61 17.16
CA VAL A 118 -0.87 0.28 17.49
C VAL A 118 -2.38 0.31 17.27
N VAL A 119 -2.87 -0.59 16.44
CA VAL A 119 -4.31 -0.70 16.13
C VAL A 119 -4.91 -1.85 16.93
N ASN A 120 -5.68 -1.50 17.95
CA ASN A 120 -6.39 -2.42 18.84
C ASN A 120 -7.87 -2.05 19.01
N GLY A 121 -8.39 -1.21 18.11
CA GLY A 121 -9.76 -0.73 18.04
C GLY A 121 -9.90 0.51 17.15
N PRO A 122 -11.10 1.12 17.10
CA PRO A 122 -11.38 2.28 16.26
C PRO A 122 -10.52 3.49 16.62
N GLN A 123 -9.84 4.07 15.63
CA GLN A 123 -9.06 5.29 15.79
C GLN A 123 -8.95 6.08 14.47
N ALA A 124 -8.89 7.40 14.57
CA ALA A 124 -8.59 8.25 13.44
C ALA A 124 -7.08 8.55 13.38
N LEU A 125 -6.50 8.47 12.18
CA LEU A 125 -5.14 8.92 11.90
C LEU A 125 -5.22 10.23 11.12
N ASN A 126 -4.59 11.27 11.67
CA ASN A 126 -4.46 12.57 11.01
C ASN A 126 -2.99 12.97 11.00
N ARG A 127 -2.44 13.27 9.82
CA ARG A 127 -1.07 13.73 9.65
C ARG A 127 -1.08 15.05 8.88
N ASN A 128 -0.36 16.05 9.39
CA ASN A 128 -0.34 17.41 8.84
C ASN A 128 1.02 17.83 8.27
N GLY A 129 2.01 16.92 8.22
CA GLY A 129 3.36 17.23 7.74
C GLY A 129 3.50 17.09 6.23
N ASP A 130 4.48 17.79 5.65
CA ASP A 130 4.77 17.79 4.20
C ASP A 130 5.34 16.46 3.70
N SER A 131 6.04 15.73 4.56
CA SER A 131 6.44 14.35 4.30
C SER A 131 6.35 13.60 5.61
N THR A 132 5.60 12.50 5.66
CA THR A 132 5.43 11.73 6.90
C THR A 132 5.50 10.24 6.64
N THR A 133 5.84 9.49 7.68
CA THR A 133 5.73 8.04 7.68
C THR A 133 5.09 7.56 8.96
N THR A 134 4.10 6.68 8.81
CA THR A 134 3.40 6.09 9.95
C THR A 134 3.47 4.58 9.83
N VAL A 135 4.08 3.92 10.81
CA VAL A 135 4.04 2.46 10.93
C VAL A 135 2.77 2.07 11.65
N ILE A 136 2.04 1.11 11.09
CA ILE A 136 0.80 0.57 11.64
C ILE A 136 1.09 -0.85 12.14
N LEU A 137 0.85 -1.08 13.43
CA LEU A 137 1.06 -2.34 14.11
C LEU A 137 -0.30 -2.91 14.52
N ASN A 138 -0.76 -3.94 13.82
CA ASN A 138 -2.03 -4.60 14.11
C ASN A 138 -1.89 -5.59 15.26
N THR A 139 -2.88 -5.57 16.16
CA THR A 139 -3.03 -6.60 17.18
C THR A 139 -4.01 -7.67 16.71
N GLN A 140 -3.92 -8.87 17.30
CA GLN A 140 -4.87 -9.95 17.02
C GLN A 140 -6.24 -9.64 17.62
N TYR A 141 -7.31 -10.12 17.01
CA TYR A 141 -8.66 -9.95 17.55
C TYR A 141 -8.76 -10.45 18.99
N LYS A 142 -9.55 -9.75 19.79
CA LYS A 142 -9.91 -10.21 21.15
C LYS A 142 -10.98 -11.31 21.12
N ASP A 143 -11.67 -11.48 20.00
CA ASP A 143 -12.75 -12.44 19.88
C ASP A 143 -12.22 -13.88 19.81
N ASP A 144 -12.77 -14.75 20.65
CA ASP A 144 -12.32 -16.14 20.80
C ASP A 144 -12.64 -17.03 19.57
N PHE A 145 -13.51 -16.56 18.66
CA PHE A 145 -14.00 -17.32 17.50
C PHE A 145 -14.15 -16.44 16.25
N PRO A 146 -13.05 -15.98 15.64
CA PRO A 146 -13.14 -15.25 14.39
C PRO A 146 -13.62 -16.19 13.26
N SER A 147 -14.17 -15.62 12.18
CA SER A 147 -14.54 -16.37 10.97
C SER A 147 -13.38 -17.27 10.52
N PHE A 148 -13.66 -18.42 9.90
CA PHE A 148 -12.60 -19.29 9.35
C PHE A 148 -11.68 -18.56 8.36
N PHE A 149 -12.20 -17.53 7.70
CA PHE A 149 -11.48 -16.71 6.72
C PHE A 149 -10.90 -15.42 7.33
N ALA A 150 -11.10 -15.20 8.62
CA ALA A 150 -10.54 -14.04 9.28
C ALA A 150 -9.01 -14.21 9.37
N PRO A 151 -8.23 -13.19 8.98
CA PRO A 151 -6.78 -13.23 9.17
C PRO A 151 -6.47 -13.22 10.66
N GLU A 152 -5.25 -13.51 11.08
CA GLU A 152 -4.90 -13.35 12.49
C GLU A 152 -4.98 -11.88 12.95
N LYS A 153 -4.68 -10.94 12.05
CA LYS A 153 -4.48 -9.51 12.31
C LYS A 153 -4.92 -8.71 11.10
N THR A 154 -5.64 -7.63 11.30
CA THR A 154 -6.04 -6.73 10.22
C THR A 154 -6.19 -5.28 10.67
N THR A 155 -6.12 -4.37 9.69
CA THR A 155 -6.68 -3.02 9.81
C THR A 155 -7.81 -2.87 8.79
N TYR A 156 -9.00 -2.50 9.23
CA TYR A 156 -10.03 -1.97 8.35
C TYR A 156 -9.83 -0.45 8.20
N VAL A 157 -9.53 0.00 6.98
CA VAL A 157 -9.24 1.40 6.64
C VAL A 157 -10.40 1.98 5.86
N THR A 158 -10.88 3.14 6.29
CA THR A 158 -11.96 3.88 5.62
C THR A 158 -11.65 5.37 5.57
N GLU A 159 -12.41 6.11 4.75
CA GLU A 159 -12.37 7.57 4.68
C GLU A 159 -10.96 8.14 4.42
N VAL A 160 -10.21 7.53 3.50
CA VAL A 160 -8.92 8.06 3.08
C VAL A 160 -9.12 9.40 2.40
N GLN A 161 -8.57 10.46 3.00
CA GLN A 161 -8.62 11.82 2.49
C GLN A 161 -7.20 12.37 2.35
N GLN A 162 -6.92 12.97 1.20
CA GLN A 162 -5.65 13.61 0.89
C GLN A 162 -5.88 14.71 -0.15
N PHE A 163 -4.91 15.60 -0.31
CA PHE A 163 -4.92 16.53 -1.45
C PHE A 163 -4.41 15.83 -2.72
N ARG A 164 -4.97 16.18 -3.88
CA ARG A 164 -4.57 15.64 -5.20
C ARG A 164 -3.08 15.84 -5.52
N SER A 165 -2.46 16.89 -4.98
CA SER A 165 -1.02 17.17 -5.16
C SER A 165 -0.09 16.32 -4.31
N ASN A 166 -0.63 15.61 -3.31
CA ASN A 166 0.16 14.97 -2.27
C ASN A 166 0.00 13.45 -2.42
N PRO A 167 1.07 12.71 -2.78
CA PRO A 167 0.99 11.27 -2.89
C PRO A 167 0.82 10.65 -1.51
N ILE A 168 0.03 9.59 -1.44
CA ILE A 168 0.00 8.65 -0.31
C ILE A 168 0.28 7.26 -0.86
N ASN A 169 1.11 6.49 -0.17
CA ASN A 169 1.41 5.12 -0.54
C ASN A 169 1.34 4.22 0.68
N PHE A 170 0.79 3.02 0.51
CA PHE A 170 0.79 2.00 1.55
C PHE A 170 1.72 0.86 1.17
N HIS A 171 2.44 0.39 2.18
CA HIS A 171 3.57 -0.50 2.03
C HIS A 171 3.45 -1.69 2.96
N TYR A 172 3.74 -2.89 2.47
CA TYR A 172 3.80 -4.08 3.32
C TYR A 172 5.15 -4.16 4.05
N GLY A 173 5.17 -4.72 5.26
CA GLY A 173 6.39 -4.83 6.06
C GLY A 173 6.65 -3.60 6.93
N ILE A 174 7.92 -3.37 7.28
CA ILE A 174 8.37 -2.20 8.06
C ILE A 174 9.32 -1.35 7.23
N PRO A 175 9.35 -0.02 7.43
CA PRO A 175 10.27 0.85 6.72
C PRO A 175 11.70 0.51 7.13
N GLY A 176 12.55 0.12 6.17
CA GLY A 176 13.99 -0.08 6.40
C GLY A 176 14.71 1.23 6.73
N ASP A 177 16.03 1.21 6.91
CA ASP A 177 16.81 2.44 7.12
C ASP A 177 16.73 3.43 5.93
N ASN A 178 16.53 2.91 4.73
CA ASN A 178 16.45 3.60 3.45
C ASN A 178 15.02 3.92 2.98
N TRP A 179 14.02 3.86 3.87
CA TRP A 179 12.59 3.98 3.55
C TRP A 179 12.17 5.24 2.79
N LYS A 180 12.99 6.29 2.82
CA LYS A 180 12.77 7.53 2.04
C LYS A 180 13.14 7.39 0.56
N THR A 181 13.82 6.30 0.17
CA THR A 181 14.40 6.10 -1.15
C THR A 181 13.97 4.80 -1.84
N PHE A 182 13.62 3.76 -1.08
CA PHE A 182 13.22 2.47 -1.61
C PHE A 182 11.76 2.19 -1.27
N THR A 183 10.93 1.96 -2.30
CA THR A 183 9.47 1.87 -2.16
C THR A 183 8.84 0.69 -2.90
N ASP A 184 9.63 -0.29 -3.35
CA ASP A 184 9.13 -1.41 -4.17
C ASP A 184 8.10 -2.30 -3.44
N ASN A 185 7.96 -2.13 -2.12
CA ASN A 185 6.99 -2.85 -1.31
C ASN A 185 5.60 -2.18 -1.24
N GLN A 186 5.26 -1.35 -2.23
CA GLN A 186 3.96 -0.68 -2.32
C GLN A 186 2.86 -1.65 -2.78
N PHE A 187 1.70 -1.55 -2.13
CA PHE A 187 0.47 -2.23 -2.56
C PHE A 187 -0.69 -1.26 -2.80
N PHE A 188 -0.50 0.02 -2.45
CA PHE A 188 -1.44 1.10 -2.72
C PHE A 188 -0.65 2.37 -3.02
N GLU A 189 -1.09 3.11 -4.02
CA GLU A 189 -0.60 4.46 -4.31
C GLU A 189 -1.78 5.33 -4.81
N ASN A 190 -1.81 6.60 -4.41
CA ASN A 190 -2.74 7.58 -4.94
C ASN A 190 -2.05 8.96 -4.92
N PRO A 191 -1.87 9.65 -6.06
CA PRO A 191 -2.25 9.25 -7.42
C PRO A 191 -1.41 8.08 -7.96
N GLN A 192 -1.92 7.38 -8.98
CA GLN A 192 -1.25 6.29 -9.66
C GLN A 192 -0.67 6.75 -11.01
N PRO A 193 0.53 6.29 -11.42
CA PRO A 193 1.03 6.49 -12.77
C PRO A 193 0.22 5.65 -13.76
N PHE A 194 -0.04 6.17 -14.94
CA PHE A 194 -0.68 5.46 -16.03
C PHE A 194 0.00 5.79 -17.33
N ASP A 195 0.50 4.76 -18.01
CA ASP A 195 1.08 4.91 -19.34
C ASP A 195 -0.03 4.95 -20.39
N PHE A 196 -0.19 6.11 -21.01
CA PHE A 196 -1.04 6.33 -22.17
C PHE A 196 -0.18 6.40 -23.43
N TYR A 197 -0.79 6.12 -24.58
CA TYR A 197 -0.16 6.35 -25.87
C TYR A 197 -0.84 7.55 -26.53
N ASP A 198 -0.05 8.51 -27.03
CA ASP A 198 -0.58 9.60 -27.83
C ASP A 198 -1.03 9.10 -29.23
N ASP A 199 -1.66 9.99 -30.02
CA ASP A 199 -2.12 9.67 -31.38
C ASP A 199 -1.00 9.20 -32.33
N HIS A 200 0.28 9.37 -31.95
CA HIS A 200 1.46 8.95 -32.69
C HIS A 200 2.10 7.68 -32.10
N GLY A 201 1.44 7.03 -31.14
CA GLY A 201 1.92 5.83 -30.46
C GLY A 201 3.08 6.07 -29.50
N ARG A 202 3.34 7.32 -29.09
CA ARG A 202 4.39 7.64 -28.11
C ARG A 202 3.83 7.49 -26.70
N PRO A 203 4.52 6.75 -25.80
CA PRO A 203 4.07 6.62 -24.43
C PRO A 203 4.22 7.93 -23.67
N HIS A 204 3.26 8.24 -22.83
CA HIS A 204 3.31 9.31 -21.85
C HIS A 204 2.62 8.87 -20.56
N THR A 205 3.29 9.07 -19.43
CA THR A 205 2.76 8.74 -18.11
C THR A 205 1.98 9.91 -17.52
N ASN A 206 0.70 9.71 -17.23
CA ASN A 206 -0.13 10.64 -16.48
C ASN A 206 -0.35 10.12 -15.05
N MET A 207 -0.44 11.04 -14.10
CA MET A 207 -0.83 10.72 -12.72
C MET A 207 -2.36 10.81 -12.59
N ILE A 208 -3.01 9.69 -12.32
CA ILE A 208 -4.46 9.62 -12.09
C ILE A 208 -4.72 9.59 -10.59
N PHE A 209 -5.44 10.62 -10.12
CA PHE A 209 -5.89 10.71 -8.75
C PHE A 209 -7.31 10.17 -8.62
N PHE A 210 -7.53 9.31 -7.63
CA PHE A 210 -8.84 8.77 -7.29
C PHE A 210 -9.40 9.52 -6.08
N ASP A 211 -10.45 10.31 -6.30
CA ASP A 211 -11.21 10.99 -5.24
C ASP A 211 -12.04 9.99 -4.41
N SER A 212 -12.37 8.83 -4.97
CA SER A 212 -13.08 7.73 -4.31
C SER A 212 -12.11 6.59 -4.04
N VAL A 213 -11.80 6.38 -2.76
CA VAL A 213 -11.05 5.23 -2.26
C VAL A 213 -12.02 4.37 -1.46
N GLU A 214 -12.25 3.15 -1.94
CA GLU A 214 -13.12 2.18 -1.29
C GLU A 214 -12.52 1.70 0.04
N PRO A 215 -13.33 1.24 1.00
CA PRO A 215 -12.83 0.61 2.21
C PRO A 215 -11.85 -0.52 1.93
N MET A 216 -10.79 -0.61 2.73
CA MET A 216 -9.71 -1.57 2.55
C MET A 216 -9.53 -2.41 3.81
N GLN A 217 -9.33 -3.71 3.61
CA GLN A 217 -8.97 -4.59 4.71
C GLN A 217 -7.52 -5.07 4.54
N ILE A 218 -6.63 -4.55 5.39
CA ILE A 218 -5.19 -4.76 5.31
C ILE A 218 -4.81 -5.88 6.28
N ASN A 219 -4.82 -7.11 5.77
CA ASN A 219 -4.61 -8.36 6.50
C ASN A 219 -3.13 -8.63 6.80
N LEU A 220 -2.41 -7.65 7.35
CA LEU A 220 -0.99 -7.76 7.69
C LEU A 220 -0.78 -7.58 9.19
N PRO A 221 0.22 -8.23 9.81
CA PRO A 221 0.58 -7.95 11.18
C PRO A 221 1.06 -6.50 11.33
N TYR A 222 1.85 -6.01 10.36
CA TYR A 222 2.38 -4.66 10.33
C TYR A 222 2.52 -4.19 8.88
N TRP A 223 2.36 -2.89 8.68
CA TRP A 223 2.47 -2.20 7.40
C TRP A 223 2.79 -0.73 7.66
N TYR A 224 3.05 0.06 6.63
CA TYR A 224 3.31 1.49 6.83
C TYR A 224 2.79 2.36 5.70
N ILE A 225 2.61 3.64 6.01
CA ILE A 225 2.15 4.68 5.11
C ILE A 225 3.31 5.64 4.89
N THR A 226 3.60 5.99 3.63
CA THR A 226 4.37 7.18 3.28
C THR A 226 3.42 8.21 2.67
N ALA A 227 3.58 9.47 3.03
CA ALA A 227 2.76 10.56 2.48
C ALA A 227 3.61 11.78 2.17
N GLY A 228 3.40 12.39 1.01
CA GLY A 228 4.02 13.65 0.57
C GLY A 228 3.17 14.88 0.92
N GLY A 229 2.38 14.81 1.98
CA GLY A 229 1.62 15.93 2.53
C GLY A 229 0.52 15.50 3.50
N PRO A 230 -0.36 16.42 3.90
CA PRO A 230 -1.43 16.11 4.84
C PRO A 230 -2.40 15.05 4.33
N PHE A 231 -2.80 14.16 5.24
CA PHE A 231 -3.82 13.14 4.98
C PHE A 231 -4.56 12.76 6.28
N SER A 232 -5.74 12.17 6.11
CA SER A 232 -6.49 11.54 7.19
C SER A 232 -7.15 10.25 6.74
N LEU A 233 -7.35 9.33 7.68
CA LEU A 233 -8.11 8.10 7.49
C LEU A 233 -8.61 7.55 8.83
N ASN A 234 -9.58 6.65 8.79
CA ASN A 234 -10.00 5.87 9.96
C ASN A 234 -9.41 4.47 9.89
N MET A 235 -9.07 3.93 11.05
CA MET A 235 -8.56 2.57 11.22
C MET A 235 -9.34 1.87 12.32
N ASP A 236 -9.60 0.59 12.12
CA ASP A 236 -10.18 -0.27 13.14
C ASP A 236 -9.54 -1.67 13.05
N SER A 237 -9.49 -2.39 14.17
CA SER A 237 -9.05 -3.78 14.22
C SER A 237 -10.22 -4.75 14.00
N THR A 238 -11.26 -4.35 13.27
CA THR A 238 -12.43 -5.19 12.96
C THR A 238 -12.23 -5.95 11.66
N PHE A 239 -12.84 -7.13 11.55
CA PHE A 239 -12.89 -7.93 10.33
C PHE A 239 -14.25 -7.75 9.66
N ASN A 240 -14.26 -7.31 8.41
CA ASN A 240 -15.45 -7.30 7.58
C ASN A 240 -15.46 -8.54 6.67
N ASP A 241 -16.29 -9.53 6.98
CA ASP A 241 -16.41 -10.78 6.21
C ASP A 241 -17.33 -10.63 4.99
N GLU A 242 -17.13 -9.58 4.19
CA GLU A 242 -17.92 -9.29 2.99
C GLU A 242 -17.18 -9.74 1.73
N PRO A 243 -17.51 -10.91 1.15
CA PRO A 243 -16.88 -11.38 -0.09
C PRO A 243 -17.26 -10.53 -1.31
N ILE A 244 -18.36 -9.78 -1.23
CA ILE A 244 -18.92 -9.01 -2.34
C ILE A 244 -18.92 -7.54 -1.93
N HIS A 245 -18.15 -6.73 -2.64
CA HIS A 245 -18.13 -5.28 -2.49
C HIS A 245 -18.82 -4.60 -3.68
N ASN A 246 -19.56 -3.53 -3.44
CA ASN A 246 -20.11 -2.68 -4.49
C ASN A 246 -19.44 -1.31 -4.40
N THR A 247 -18.82 -0.86 -5.49
CA THR A 247 -18.14 0.43 -5.46
C THR A 247 -19.11 1.60 -5.43
N THR A 248 -18.65 2.70 -4.84
CA THR A 248 -19.46 3.91 -4.64
C THR A 248 -19.37 4.89 -5.81
N SER A 249 -18.36 4.75 -6.67
CA SER A 249 -18.06 5.63 -7.78
C SER A 249 -17.62 4.86 -9.04
N ALA A 250 -17.87 5.44 -10.22
CA ALA A 250 -17.37 4.95 -11.50
C ALA A 250 -15.89 5.25 -11.73
N ASN A 251 -15.33 6.18 -10.95
CA ASN A 251 -13.90 6.46 -10.84
C ASN A 251 -13.49 6.15 -9.41
N THR A 252 -12.89 4.98 -9.19
CA THR A 252 -12.63 4.47 -7.85
C THR A 252 -11.42 3.54 -7.82
N THR A 253 -10.85 3.38 -6.63
CA THR A 253 -9.79 2.42 -6.35
C THR A 253 -10.00 1.77 -4.98
N GLY A 254 -9.53 0.56 -4.81
CA GLY A 254 -9.54 -0.14 -3.53
C GLY A 254 -8.48 -1.23 -3.50
N VAL A 255 -8.31 -1.89 -2.36
CA VAL A 255 -7.22 -2.85 -2.13
C VAL A 255 -7.76 -4.16 -1.58
N TYR A 256 -7.19 -5.27 -2.06
CA TYR A 256 -7.26 -6.56 -1.38
C TYR A 256 -5.86 -7.06 -1.03
N ILE A 257 -5.72 -7.47 0.23
CA ILE A 257 -4.53 -8.14 0.77
C ILE A 257 -4.91 -9.60 1.01
N LEU A 258 -4.53 -10.47 0.08
CA LEU A 258 -4.81 -11.90 0.15
C LEU A 258 -3.54 -12.65 0.54
N ASN A 259 -3.55 -13.24 1.72
CA ASN A 259 -2.47 -14.05 2.28
C ASN A 259 -3.06 -15.24 3.02
N ASP A 260 -2.28 -16.31 3.16
CA ASP A 260 -2.68 -17.55 3.83
C ASP A 260 -3.97 -18.13 3.22
N VAL A 261 -5.08 -18.19 3.96
CA VAL A 261 -6.36 -18.73 3.48
C VAL A 261 -7.17 -17.64 2.78
N TRP A 262 -7.41 -17.82 1.48
CA TRP A 262 -8.14 -16.83 0.70
C TRP A 262 -9.64 -17.04 0.78
N ARG A 263 -10.35 -15.92 0.98
CA ARG A 263 -11.73 -15.78 0.53
C ARG A 263 -11.71 -14.99 -0.78
N ASN A 264 -12.13 -15.61 -1.87
CA ASN A 264 -12.15 -15.00 -3.19
C ASN A 264 -13.02 -13.72 -3.20
N PRO A 265 -12.44 -12.51 -3.36
CA PRO A 265 -13.22 -11.28 -3.45
C PRO A 265 -13.94 -11.15 -4.80
N ILE A 266 -15.10 -10.51 -4.73
CA ILE A 266 -15.89 -10.04 -5.86
C ILE A 266 -16.14 -8.54 -5.66
N VAL A 267 -15.81 -7.74 -6.66
CA VAL A 267 -16.13 -6.30 -6.69
C VAL A 267 -17.08 -6.04 -7.82
N ASN A 268 -18.24 -5.46 -7.55
CA ASN A 268 -19.12 -4.93 -8.58
C ASN A 268 -18.86 -3.44 -8.73
N PHE A 269 -18.49 -3.02 -9.93
CA PHE A 269 -18.19 -1.64 -10.22
C PHE A 269 -19.46 -0.86 -10.56
N ALA A 270 -19.61 0.31 -9.96
CA ALA A 270 -20.46 1.35 -10.53
C ALA A 270 -19.90 1.71 -11.91
N THR A 271 -20.77 1.80 -12.93
CA THR A 271 -20.34 2.01 -14.32
C THR A 271 -21.00 3.25 -14.91
N ASP A 272 -20.23 4.01 -15.69
CA ASP A 272 -20.75 5.01 -16.62
C ASP A 272 -20.61 4.47 -18.06
N PRO A 273 -21.69 3.92 -18.65
CA PRO A 273 -21.62 3.34 -20.00
C PRO A 273 -21.45 4.39 -21.10
N THR A 274 -21.48 5.68 -20.77
CA THR A 274 -21.34 6.78 -21.75
C THR A 274 -19.89 7.18 -22.00
N ARG A 275 -18.93 6.60 -21.27
CA ARG A 275 -17.51 6.96 -21.35
C ARG A 275 -16.60 5.76 -21.63
N LYS A 276 -15.54 6.00 -22.38
CA LYS A 276 -14.37 5.11 -22.40
C LYS A 276 -13.68 5.16 -21.04
N GLY A 277 -12.83 4.18 -20.77
CA GLY A 277 -12.08 4.16 -19.52
C GLY A 277 -11.23 2.93 -19.41
N TYR A 278 -10.60 2.76 -18.26
CA TYR A 278 -9.62 1.71 -18.03
C TYR A 278 -9.93 1.01 -16.72
N SER A 279 -9.58 -0.28 -16.68
CA SER A 279 -9.60 -1.09 -15.47
C SER A 279 -8.27 -1.81 -15.36
N GLY A 280 -7.83 -2.05 -14.13
CA GLY A 280 -6.57 -2.72 -13.92
C GLY A 280 -6.19 -2.82 -12.46
N VAL A 281 -4.96 -3.25 -12.24
CA VAL A 281 -4.39 -3.47 -10.92
C VAL A 281 -2.96 -2.96 -10.83
N LEU A 282 -2.59 -2.52 -9.64
CA LEU A 282 -1.23 -2.54 -9.12
C LEU A 282 -1.08 -3.81 -8.27
N ALA A 283 -0.09 -4.67 -8.52
CA ALA A 283 -0.01 -5.98 -7.88
C ALA A 283 1.38 -6.33 -7.35
N TYR A 284 1.37 -6.98 -6.19
CA TYR A 284 2.44 -7.84 -5.67
C TYR A 284 1.96 -9.29 -5.73
N VAL A 285 2.79 -10.18 -6.29
CA VAL A 285 2.46 -11.58 -6.53
C VAL A 285 3.60 -12.46 -6.05
N ASP A 286 3.31 -13.34 -5.09
CA ASP A 286 4.20 -14.40 -4.65
C ASP A 286 3.35 -15.63 -4.29
N LEU A 287 3.04 -16.43 -5.31
CA LEU A 287 2.10 -17.55 -5.22
C LEU A 287 2.84 -18.89 -5.24
N ASP A 288 2.28 -19.89 -4.56
CA ASP A 288 2.64 -21.30 -4.70
C ASP A 288 1.69 -22.03 -5.68
N TYR A 289 0.43 -21.59 -5.75
CA TYR A 289 -0.59 -22.13 -6.64
C TYR A 289 -1.25 -21.03 -7.47
N SER A 290 -1.71 -21.38 -8.67
CA SER A 290 -2.22 -20.38 -9.59
C SER A 290 -3.47 -19.68 -9.08
N ALA A 291 -3.53 -18.37 -9.35
CA ALA A 291 -4.71 -17.55 -9.16
C ALA A 291 -4.88 -16.57 -10.34
N CYS A 292 -6.13 -16.20 -10.61
CA CYS A 292 -6.45 -15.24 -11.66
C CYS A 292 -7.29 -14.09 -11.11
N ILE A 293 -6.96 -12.87 -11.55
CA ILE A 293 -7.80 -11.68 -11.42
C ILE A 293 -8.56 -11.53 -12.74
N ILE A 294 -9.88 -11.58 -12.68
CA ILE A 294 -10.77 -11.57 -13.84
C ILE A 294 -11.64 -10.34 -13.78
N PHE A 295 -11.43 -9.44 -14.72
CA PHE A 295 -12.30 -8.30 -15.00
C PHE A 295 -13.38 -8.71 -16.01
N ASN A 296 -14.64 -8.72 -15.58
CA ASN A 296 -15.77 -9.11 -16.42
C ASN A 296 -16.32 -7.92 -17.21
N ASN A 297 -16.41 -8.09 -18.53
CA ASN A 297 -16.81 -7.04 -19.47
C ASN A 297 -18.14 -7.41 -20.13
N VAL A 298 -19.21 -6.64 -19.86
CA VAL A 298 -20.51 -6.83 -20.55
C VAL A 298 -21.16 -5.49 -20.92
N ILE A 299 -20.38 -4.42 -21.10
CA ILE A 299 -20.94 -3.17 -21.63
C ILE A 299 -21.10 -3.29 -23.16
N LYS A 300 -20.34 -4.15 -23.86
CA LYS A 300 -20.40 -4.30 -25.33
C LYS A 300 -20.24 -5.72 -25.89
N GLY A 301 -20.32 -6.76 -25.06
CA GLY A 301 -20.03 -8.14 -25.50
C GLY A 301 -18.53 -8.42 -25.70
N ASP A 302 -17.67 -7.55 -25.18
CA ASP A 302 -16.22 -7.71 -25.17
C ASP A 302 -15.79 -8.88 -24.29
N ALA A 303 -14.65 -9.50 -24.61
CA ALA A 303 -14.09 -10.57 -23.81
C ALA A 303 -13.66 -10.07 -22.42
N ASN A 304 -13.69 -10.97 -21.43
CA ASN A 304 -13.13 -10.70 -20.12
C ASN A 304 -11.64 -10.36 -20.23
N TYR A 305 -11.19 -9.40 -19.43
CA TYR A 305 -9.77 -9.14 -19.24
C TYR A 305 -9.27 -9.99 -18.06
N THR A 306 -8.44 -10.98 -18.35
CA THR A 306 -7.99 -11.98 -17.37
C THR A 306 -6.49 -11.92 -17.21
N MET A 307 -6.04 -11.82 -15.97
CA MET A 307 -4.63 -11.93 -15.58
C MET A 307 -4.48 -13.13 -14.68
N CYS A 308 -3.67 -14.10 -15.08
CA CYS A 308 -3.41 -15.30 -14.29
C CYS A 308 -1.93 -15.35 -13.91
N PHE A 309 -1.68 -15.71 -12.67
CA PHE A 309 -0.36 -15.84 -12.09
C PHE A 309 -0.18 -17.24 -11.53
N GLY A 310 1.03 -17.78 -11.59
CA GLY A 310 1.44 -19.02 -10.93
C GLY A 310 2.76 -18.84 -10.19
N ALA A 311 3.35 -19.95 -9.75
CA ALA A 311 4.58 -19.94 -8.95
C ALA A 311 5.78 -19.27 -9.62
N ASP A 312 5.82 -19.29 -10.95
CA ASP A 312 6.91 -18.69 -11.73
C ASP A 312 6.68 -17.21 -12.08
N ASN A 313 5.51 -16.65 -11.73
CA ASN A 313 5.10 -15.30 -12.11
C ASN A 313 5.18 -14.32 -10.93
N LYS A 314 6.35 -14.24 -10.30
CA LYS A 314 6.56 -13.27 -9.22
C LYS A 314 6.52 -11.85 -9.76
N MET A 315 5.82 -10.97 -9.04
CA MET A 315 5.67 -9.58 -9.41
C MET A 315 5.82 -8.73 -8.15
N VAL A 316 6.60 -7.67 -8.25
CA VAL A 316 6.76 -6.68 -7.19
C VAL A 316 6.41 -5.34 -7.81
N HIS A 317 5.38 -4.70 -7.27
CA HIS A 317 4.91 -3.37 -7.72
C HIS A 317 4.63 -3.31 -9.24
N GLY A 318 3.96 -4.33 -9.78
CA GLY A 318 3.66 -4.37 -11.22
C GLY A 318 2.27 -3.84 -11.54
N GLN A 319 2.18 -2.99 -12.58
CA GLN A 319 0.91 -2.43 -13.04
C GLN A 319 0.43 -3.15 -14.31
N LEU A 320 -0.84 -3.55 -14.31
CA LEU A 320 -1.48 -4.24 -15.42
C LEU A 320 -2.86 -3.62 -15.66
N SER A 321 -3.14 -3.22 -16.89
CA SER A 321 -4.39 -2.52 -17.22
C SER A 321 -4.92 -2.92 -18.60
N SER A 322 -6.21 -2.63 -18.82
CA SER A 322 -6.84 -2.63 -20.14
C SER A 322 -7.61 -1.32 -20.36
N ASP A 323 -7.89 -1.01 -21.62
CA ASP A 323 -8.70 0.12 -22.09
C ASP A 323 -10.22 -0.15 -22.01
N LEU A 324 -10.63 -1.06 -21.11
CA LEU A 324 -12.01 -1.46 -20.89
C LEU A 324 -12.48 -0.99 -19.52
N VAL A 325 -13.74 -0.54 -19.44
CA VAL A 325 -14.45 -0.29 -18.18
C VAL A 325 -15.22 -1.54 -17.79
N SER A 326 -14.73 -2.22 -16.75
CA SER A 326 -15.26 -3.51 -16.31
C SER A 326 -16.51 -3.32 -15.44
N LYS A 327 -17.42 -4.31 -15.45
CA LYS A 327 -18.59 -4.33 -14.54
C LYS A 327 -18.28 -4.98 -13.20
N SER A 328 -17.35 -5.92 -13.19
CA SER A 328 -16.90 -6.53 -11.96
C SER A 328 -15.48 -7.05 -12.06
N LEU A 329 -14.87 -7.26 -10.90
CA LEU A 329 -13.64 -7.99 -10.70
C LEU A 329 -13.94 -9.22 -9.84
N VAL A 330 -13.33 -10.35 -10.19
CA VAL A 330 -13.37 -11.58 -9.39
C VAL A 330 -11.96 -12.14 -9.30
N VAL A 331 -11.57 -12.60 -8.12
CA VAL A 331 -10.32 -13.36 -7.94
C VAL A 331 -10.66 -14.83 -7.78
N ASN A 332 -9.99 -15.69 -8.54
CA ASN A 332 -10.15 -17.13 -8.47
C ASN A 332 -8.80 -17.81 -8.24
N ALA A 333 -8.63 -18.45 -7.09
CA ALA A 333 -7.50 -19.33 -6.80
C ALA A 333 -7.81 -20.80 -7.08
N THR A 334 -6.77 -21.56 -7.42
CA THR A 334 -6.86 -23.02 -7.62
C THR A 334 -6.73 -23.83 -6.32
N ALA A 335 -6.33 -23.18 -5.22
CA ALA A 335 -6.19 -23.77 -3.89
C ALA A 335 -6.73 -22.80 -2.82
N GLY A 336 -7.04 -23.31 -1.62
CA GLY A 336 -7.48 -22.48 -0.49
C GLY A 336 -6.38 -21.59 0.08
N ASN A 337 -5.11 -22.01 -0.06
CA ASN A 337 -3.91 -21.29 0.38
C ASN A 337 -2.89 -21.15 -0.77
N PRO A 338 -3.20 -20.35 -1.80
CA PRO A 338 -2.39 -20.28 -3.01
C PRO A 338 -1.12 -19.45 -2.86
N GLY A 339 -0.91 -18.77 -1.73
CA GLY A 339 0.23 -17.90 -1.46
C GLY A 339 -0.21 -16.46 -1.17
N THR A 340 0.60 -15.49 -1.59
CA THR A 340 0.41 -14.06 -1.33
C THR A 340 0.09 -13.29 -2.61
N LEU A 341 -1.02 -12.56 -2.59
CA LEU A 341 -1.44 -11.63 -3.63
C LEU A 341 -1.94 -10.34 -2.98
N TYR A 342 -1.24 -9.24 -3.19
CA TYR A 342 -1.70 -7.91 -2.82
C TYR A 342 -2.01 -7.16 -4.09
N PHE A 343 -3.18 -6.53 -4.17
CA PHE A 343 -3.45 -5.66 -5.29
C PHE A 343 -4.34 -4.49 -4.94
N GLN A 344 -4.00 -3.34 -5.49
CA GLN A 344 -4.91 -2.22 -5.65
C GLN A 344 -5.62 -2.36 -6.98
N TYR A 345 -6.93 -2.50 -6.98
CA TYR A 345 -7.72 -2.40 -8.21
C TYR A 345 -8.10 -0.96 -8.48
N PHE A 346 -8.34 -0.64 -9.74
CA PHE A 346 -8.93 0.62 -10.14
C PHE A 346 -9.87 0.45 -11.32
N VAL A 347 -10.84 1.35 -11.39
CA VAL A 347 -11.64 1.63 -12.57
C VAL A 347 -11.73 3.14 -12.70
N PHE A 348 -11.44 3.67 -13.87
CA PHE A 348 -11.69 5.08 -14.17
C PHE A 348 -12.28 5.26 -15.55
N THR A 349 -13.16 6.24 -15.66
CA THR A 349 -13.81 6.69 -16.87
C THR A 349 -13.18 8.01 -17.33
N GLY A 350 -12.82 8.05 -18.61
CA GLY A 350 -12.21 9.19 -19.27
C GLY A 350 -13.21 9.92 -20.17
N GLU A 351 -12.85 10.02 -21.46
CA GLU A 351 -13.61 10.74 -22.46
C GLU A 351 -14.98 10.09 -22.77
N LEU A 352 -15.93 10.94 -23.20
CA LEU A 352 -17.24 10.50 -23.70
C LEU A 352 -17.05 9.59 -24.92
N TYR A 353 -17.88 8.55 -25.05
CA TYR A 353 -17.98 7.80 -26.29
C TYR A 353 -18.39 8.74 -27.43
N PRO A 354 -17.88 8.53 -28.66
CA PRO A 354 -18.36 9.28 -29.81
C PRO A 354 -19.85 9.05 -29.96
N ILE A 355 -20.63 10.13 -29.84
CA ILE A 355 -22.03 10.13 -30.25
C ILE A 355 -22.04 9.83 -31.74
N THR A 356 -22.57 8.68 -32.15
CA THR A 356 -23.00 8.52 -33.54
C THR A 356 -24.12 9.52 -33.75
N SER A 357 -23.80 10.69 -34.29
CA SER A 357 -24.82 11.56 -34.87
C SER A 357 -25.49 10.73 -35.96
N SER A 358 -26.72 10.26 -35.72
CA SER A 358 -27.56 9.84 -36.83
C SER A 358 -27.74 11.07 -37.70
N THR A 359 -26.98 11.18 -38.78
CA THR A 359 -27.29 12.10 -39.87
C THR A 359 -28.55 11.57 -40.53
N GLN A 360 -29.69 11.80 -39.90
CA GLN A 360 -30.94 11.82 -40.62
C GLN A 360 -30.85 13.03 -41.58
N PRO A 361 -31.11 12.85 -42.88
CA PRO A 361 -31.04 13.95 -43.82
C PRO A 361 -31.95 15.09 -43.35
N PRO A 362 -31.50 16.35 -43.36
CA PRO A 362 -32.36 17.48 -43.03
C PRO A 362 -33.54 17.51 -44.01
N PRO A 363 -34.75 17.89 -43.56
CA PRO A 363 -35.87 18.14 -44.47
C PRO A 363 -35.44 19.24 -45.45
N SER A 364 -35.56 18.96 -46.75
CA SER A 364 -35.29 19.92 -47.83
C SER A 364 -36.09 21.20 -47.59
N THR A 365 -35.42 22.24 -47.11
CA THR A 365 -35.95 23.61 -47.08
C THR A 365 -35.16 24.41 -48.09
N THR A 366 -35.82 24.72 -49.20
CA THR A 366 -35.32 25.56 -50.28
C THR A 366 -35.07 26.95 -49.72
N VAL A 367 -33.80 27.35 -49.57
CA VAL A 367 -33.42 28.72 -49.24
C VAL A 367 -32.78 29.35 -50.46
N THR A 368 -33.44 30.39 -50.95
CA THR A 368 -33.07 31.21 -52.10
C THR A 368 -31.71 31.87 -51.86
N THR A 369 -30.78 31.67 -52.81
CA THR A 369 -29.46 32.29 -52.86
C THR A 369 -29.53 33.80 -53.06
N THR A 370 -28.85 34.56 -52.20
CA THR A 370 -28.25 35.85 -52.57
C THR A 370 -26.76 35.81 -52.30
N THR A 371 -26.01 35.95 -53.39
CA THR A 371 -24.55 35.96 -53.49
C THR A 371 -24.00 37.29 -52.96
N ALA A 372 -22.96 37.25 -52.14
CA ALA A 372 -22.04 38.37 -51.96
C ALA A 372 -20.59 37.85 -51.86
N ILE A 373 -19.71 38.54 -52.58
CA ILE A 373 -18.36 38.14 -52.98
C ILE A 373 -17.31 38.55 -51.93
N ALA A 374 -16.24 37.75 -51.92
CA ALA A 374 -14.95 37.76 -51.22
C ALA A 374 -14.30 39.09 -50.78
N THR A 375 -13.46 38.99 -49.74
CA THR A 375 -12.06 39.45 -49.83
C THR A 375 -11.14 38.70 -48.85
N THR A 376 -9.99 38.27 -49.36
CA THR A 376 -8.85 37.68 -48.65
C THR A 376 -7.84 38.76 -48.25
N THR A 377 -7.09 38.53 -47.16
CA THR A 377 -5.63 38.81 -47.07
C THR A 377 -5.06 38.14 -45.81
N GLY A 378 -3.96 37.40 -45.96
CA GLY A 378 -3.25 36.75 -44.85
C GLY A 378 -1.98 37.50 -44.42
N SER A 379 -1.29 36.95 -43.42
CA SER A 379 0.17 36.99 -43.34
C SER A 379 0.67 35.96 -42.33
N ALA A 380 1.60 35.14 -42.79
CA ALA A 380 2.48 34.33 -41.97
C ALA A 380 3.53 35.20 -41.26
N GLY A 381 4.07 34.72 -40.15
CA GLY A 381 5.19 35.31 -39.42
C GLY A 381 5.92 34.23 -38.64
N ASN A 382 6.97 33.71 -39.25
CA ASN A 382 7.88 32.70 -38.76
C ASN A 382 8.96 33.36 -37.87
N HIS A 383 9.29 32.80 -36.70
CA HIS A 383 10.55 33.09 -36.02
C HIS A 383 11.07 31.88 -35.24
N ASP A 384 12.33 31.56 -35.53
CA ASP A 384 13.13 30.43 -35.08
C ASP A 384 13.62 30.51 -33.62
N ALA A 385 13.79 29.30 -33.07
CA ALA A 385 14.87 28.80 -32.22
C ALA A 385 15.16 29.43 -30.84
N PHE A 386 15.12 28.58 -29.81
CA PHE A 386 16.26 28.43 -28.89
C PHE A 386 16.37 26.98 -28.36
N PHE A 387 17.56 26.40 -28.54
CA PHE A 387 18.01 25.12 -27.99
C PHE A 387 18.36 25.26 -26.51
N LEU A 388 18.05 24.25 -25.69
CA LEU A 388 18.89 23.83 -24.57
C LEU A 388 18.71 22.33 -24.31
N ILE A 389 19.83 21.62 -24.44
CA ILE A 389 20.04 20.20 -24.19
C ILE A 389 20.43 20.03 -22.72
N LEU A 390 19.89 19.03 -22.03
CA LEU A 390 20.68 18.23 -21.09
C LEU A 390 20.06 16.84 -20.87
N ALA A 391 20.84 15.84 -21.27
CA ALA A 391 20.64 14.42 -21.08
C ALA A 391 21.41 13.93 -19.84
N GLY A 392 20.92 12.85 -19.24
CA GLY A 392 21.63 12.03 -18.25
C GLY A 392 20.63 11.39 -17.28
N ALA A 393 20.59 10.09 -17.03
CA ALA A 393 21.45 9.00 -17.46
C ALA A 393 20.68 7.67 -17.29
N PHE A 394 20.78 6.79 -18.29
CA PHE A 394 20.41 5.38 -18.22
C PHE A 394 21.73 4.59 -18.27
N TRP A 395 22.20 4.03 -17.15
CA TRP A 395 23.11 2.87 -17.13
C TRP A 395 23.31 2.34 -15.70
N LYS A 396 23.48 1.02 -15.58
CA LYS A 396 23.51 0.12 -14.40
C LYS A 396 22.11 -0.47 -14.18
N TYR A 397 21.84 -1.73 -14.51
CA TYR A 397 22.58 -2.92 -14.09
C TYR A 397 22.66 -3.99 -15.19
N LEU A 398 23.89 -4.44 -15.45
CA LEU A 398 24.19 -5.75 -16.02
C LEU A 398 25.53 -6.14 -15.41
N LEU A 399 25.46 -6.81 -14.26
CA LEU A 399 26.40 -7.76 -13.65
C LEU A 399 25.91 -8.14 -12.26
#